data_AF-A0A7C9QTC7-F1
#
_entry.id   AF-A0A7C9QTC7-F1
#
_cell.length_a   1.000
_cell.length_b   1.000
_cell.length_c   1.000
_cell.angle_alpha   90.00
_cell.angle_beta   90.00
_cell.angle_gamma   90.00
#
_symmetry.space_group_name_H-M   'P 1'
#
loop_
_entity.id
_entity.type
_entity.pdbx_description
1 polymer ?
#
loop_
_entity_poly.entity_id
_entity_poly.type
_entity_poly.pdbx_seq_one_letter_code
_entity_poly.pdbx_strand_id
1 'polypeptide(L)'
;MGSRGPKLLRRTTNVVLDALLQAAEGAYRDKPLSRDVLHDIVDGLKISSHFDDFYRRVYRELMEVVDEEKLEQRRQNAFGRLMVHPMSELFHKEILSRDILPNVFSFFHLVLGDEAEIYGERCLRRVRDLREEMGENFSWDDFYNDRQAKSVLWHTLVRIADSFKRWDVRKDWFMKLMQYTPSTVSLGQSAFMVREHANHDEPHIFNNHHFCAFFQALFSPLTDMDKADEKQFHEEFGADPHHLIGQFLVHLAACNV
;
A
#
# COMPACT_ATOMS: atom_id res chain seq x y z
N MET A 1 11.47 -3.11 -6.73
CA MET A 1 10.41 -4.10 -7.03
C MET A 1 10.85 -5.47 -6.55
N GLY A 2 10.01 -6.17 -5.79
CA GLY A 2 10.32 -7.48 -5.19
C GLY A 2 10.50 -8.56 -6.25
N SER A 3 11.67 -9.22 -6.25
CA SER A 3 12.00 -10.27 -7.22
C SER A 3 11.63 -11.68 -6.72
N ARG A 4 11.05 -11.81 -5.51
CA ARG A 4 10.84 -13.13 -4.89
C ARG A 4 9.62 -13.83 -5.47
N GLY A 5 8.50 -13.12 -5.67
CA GLY A 5 7.31 -13.67 -6.33
C GLY A 5 7.60 -14.27 -7.73
N PRO A 6 8.22 -13.51 -8.66
CA PRO A 6 8.60 -14.03 -9.97
C PRO A 6 9.58 -15.22 -9.93
N LYS A 7 10.51 -15.25 -8.96
CA LYS A 7 11.44 -16.38 -8.78
C LYS A 7 10.72 -17.64 -8.28
N LEU A 8 9.77 -17.50 -7.37
CA LEU A 8 8.96 -18.61 -6.87
C LEU A 8 8.10 -19.22 -7.98
N LEU A 9 7.42 -18.39 -8.77
CA LEU A 9 6.64 -18.85 -9.93
C LEU A 9 7.51 -19.63 -10.91
N ARG A 10 8.70 -19.10 -11.26
CA ARG A 10 9.64 -19.80 -12.14
C ARG A 10 10.07 -21.15 -11.58
N ARG A 11 10.33 -21.24 -10.27
CA ARG A 11 10.70 -22.49 -9.61
C ARG A 11 9.54 -23.50 -9.67
N THR A 12 8.32 -23.07 -9.39
CA THR A 12 7.12 -23.92 -9.48
C THR A 12 6.93 -24.47 -10.89
N THR A 13 7.04 -23.62 -11.92
CA THR A 13 6.91 -24.05 -13.31
C THR A 13 7.93 -25.14 -13.66
N ASN A 14 9.17 -25.01 -13.19
CA ASN A 14 10.19 -26.04 -13.42
C ASN A 14 9.82 -27.37 -12.75
N VAL A 15 9.30 -27.35 -11.52
CA VAL A 15 8.87 -28.58 -10.82
C VAL A 15 7.75 -29.30 -11.58
N VAL A 16 6.79 -28.56 -12.14
CA VAL A 16 5.71 -29.14 -12.96
C VAL A 16 6.26 -29.74 -14.27
N LEU A 17 7.22 -29.07 -14.92
CA LEU A 17 7.87 -29.58 -16.12
C LEU A 17 8.70 -30.83 -15.85
N ASP A 18 9.40 -30.88 -14.70
CA ASP A 18 10.17 -32.06 -14.28
C ASP A 18 9.25 -33.25 -13.96
N ALA A 19 8.10 -33.00 -13.32
CA ALA A 19 7.10 -34.04 -13.08
C ALA A 19 6.48 -34.58 -14.38
N LEU A 20 6.26 -33.70 -15.37
CA LEU A 20 5.82 -34.09 -16.71
C LEU A 20 6.87 -34.96 -17.41
N LEU A 21 8.15 -34.58 -17.33
CA LEU A 21 9.26 -35.36 -17.89
C LEU A 21 9.36 -36.75 -17.24
N GLN A 22 9.28 -36.82 -15.91
CA GLN A 22 9.30 -38.11 -15.19
C GLN A 22 8.09 -39.00 -15.52
N ALA A 23 6.90 -38.42 -15.67
CA ALA A 23 5.71 -39.16 -16.08
C ALA A 23 5.85 -39.70 -17.51
N ALA A 24 6.44 -38.90 -18.41
CA ALA A 24 6.76 -39.32 -19.76
C ALA A 24 7.79 -40.46 -19.78
N GLU A 25 8.89 -40.33 -19.03
CA GLU A 25 9.92 -41.39 -18.92
C GLU A 25 9.39 -42.68 -18.29
N GLY A 26 8.52 -42.58 -17.29
CA GLY A 26 7.89 -43.73 -16.64
C GLY A 26 6.90 -44.48 -17.53
N ALA A 27 6.15 -43.75 -18.36
CA ALA A 27 5.21 -44.33 -19.32
C ALA A 27 5.93 -44.92 -20.56
N TYR A 28 7.18 -44.55 -20.81
CA TYR A 28 7.93 -44.88 -22.02
C TYR A 28 9.29 -45.51 -21.74
N ARG A 29 9.33 -46.84 -21.59
CA ARG A 29 10.62 -47.57 -21.64
C ARG A 29 11.04 -48.09 -23.02
N ASP A 30 10.15 -48.27 -24.00
CA ASP A 30 10.52 -48.89 -25.29
C ASP A 30 9.58 -48.55 -26.49
N LYS A 31 8.94 -47.37 -26.53
CA LYS A 31 8.07 -46.95 -27.65
C LYS A 31 8.32 -45.50 -28.08
N PRO A 32 8.07 -45.14 -29.35
CA PRO A 32 8.19 -43.75 -29.81
C PRO A 32 7.15 -42.88 -29.10
N LEU A 33 7.61 -41.74 -28.57
CA LEU A 33 6.75 -40.74 -27.95
C LEU A 33 5.79 -40.18 -29.01
N SER A 34 4.48 -40.36 -28.81
CA SER A 34 3.46 -39.80 -29.70
C SER A 34 2.77 -38.61 -29.03
N ARG A 35 2.20 -37.73 -29.86
CA ARG A 35 1.43 -36.57 -29.38
C ARG A 35 0.25 -36.99 -28.49
N ASP A 36 -0.39 -38.11 -28.80
CA ASP A 36 -1.59 -38.58 -28.10
C ASP A 36 -1.26 -39.01 -26.67
N VAL A 37 -0.13 -39.67 -26.44
CA VAL A 37 0.26 -40.09 -25.09
C VAL A 37 0.74 -38.90 -24.24
N LEU A 38 1.37 -37.90 -24.85
CA LEU A 38 1.64 -36.64 -24.15
C LEU A 38 0.34 -35.95 -23.70
N HIS A 39 -0.70 -35.99 -24.53
CA HIS A 39 -2.03 -35.50 -24.14
C HIS A 39 -2.61 -36.30 -22.97
N ASP A 40 -2.56 -37.63 -23.04
CA ASP A 40 -3.07 -38.50 -21.96
C ASP A 40 -2.34 -38.28 -20.62
N ILE A 41 -1.01 -38.10 -20.66
CA ILE A 41 -0.22 -37.79 -19.47
C ILE A 41 -0.61 -36.43 -18.90
N VAL A 42 -0.74 -35.41 -19.75
CA VAL A 42 -1.14 -34.06 -19.33
C VAL A 42 -2.55 -34.07 -18.74
N ASP A 43 -3.49 -34.80 -19.34
CA ASP A 43 -4.86 -34.89 -18.86
C ASP A 43 -4.95 -35.69 -17.55
N GLY A 44 -4.12 -36.73 -17.38
CA GLY A 44 -3.94 -37.42 -16.11
C GLY A 44 -3.38 -36.51 -15.01
N LEU A 45 -2.39 -35.68 -15.33
CA LEU A 45 -1.81 -34.72 -14.39
C LEU A 45 -2.83 -33.66 -13.94
N LYS A 46 -3.68 -33.17 -14.85
CA LYS A 46 -4.75 -32.19 -14.56
C LYS A 46 -5.80 -32.69 -13.57
N ILE A 47 -6.06 -34.01 -13.52
CA ILE A 47 -7.13 -34.61 -12.71
C ILE A 47 -6.58 -35.22 -11.42
N SER A 48 -5.26 -35.30 -11.27
CA SER A 48 -4.64 -35.94 -10.12
C SER A 48 -4.76 -35.10 -8.84
N SER A 49 -5.24 -35.71 -7.76
CA SER A 49 -5.33 -35.08 -6.44
C SER A 49 -3.97 -34.66 -5.87
N HIS A 50 -2.89 -35.32 -6.29
CA HIS A 50 -1.53 -34.93 -5.93
C HIS A 50 -1.12 -33.57 -6.50
N PHE A 51 -1.61 -33.20 -7.69
CA PHE A 51 -1.40 -31.87 -8.25
C PHE A 51 -2.25 -30.82 -7.54
N ASP A 52 -3.47 -31.14 -7.13
CA ASP A 52 -4.30 -30.22 -6.34
C ASP A 52 -3.63 -29.83 -5.02
N ASP A 53 -3.08 -30.81 -4.29
CA ASP A 53 -2.34 -30.55 -3.04
C ASP A 53 -1.06 -29.74 -3.28
N PHE A 54 -0.36 -30.03 -4.39
CA PHE A 54 0.81 -29.26 -4.82
C PHE A 54 0.44 -27.80 -5.11
N TYR A 55 -0.63 -27.55 -5.89
CA TYR A 55 -1.09 -26.19 -6.18
C TYR A 55 -1.55 -25.46 -4.92
N ARG A 56 -2.28 -26.12 -4.01
CA ARG A 56 -2.69 -25.54 -2.71
C ARG A 56 -1.49 -25.15 -1.84
N ARG A 57 -0.41 -25.94 -1.89
CA ARG A 57 0.83 -25.62 -1.18
C ARG A 57 1.54 -24.43 -1.80
N VAL A 58 1.77 -24.45 -3.12
CA VAL A 58 2.40 -23.33 -3.85
C VAL A 58 1.60 -22.05 -3.68
N TYR A 59 0.27 -22.15 -3.67
CA TYR A 59 -0.62 -21.03 -3.39
C TYR A 59 -0.31 -20.39 -2.03
N ARG A 60 -0.21 -21.20 -0.96
CA ARG A 60 0.13 -20.69 0.38
C ARG A 60 1.51 -20.03 0.40
N GLU A 61 2.51 -20.69 -0.16
CA GLU A 61 3.88 -20.16 -0.23
C GLU A 61 3.93 -18.82 -1.02
N LEU A 62 3.17 -18.70 -2.10
CA LEU A 62 3.09 -17.45 -2.87
C LEU A 62 2.42 -16.33 -2.07
N MET A 63 1.33 -16.64 -1.35
CA MET A 63 0.66 -15.67 -0.49
C MET A 63 1.57 -15.18 0.64
N GLU A 64 2.33 -16.09 1.26
CA GLU A 64 3.33 -15.74 2.28
C GLU A 64 4.40 -14.79 1.73
N VAL A 65 4.98 -15.10 0.56
CA VAL A 65 5.98 -14.22 -0.09
C VAL A 65 5.40 -12.85 -0.43
N VAL A 66 4.16 -12.79 -0.93
CA VAL A 66 3.48 -11.52 -1.22
C VAL A 66 3.23 -10.71 0.05
N ASP A 67 2.83 -11.37 1.14
CA ASP A 67 2.60 -10.69 2.41
C ASP A 67 3.92 -10.22 3.04
N GLU A 68 5.00 -11.01 2.94
CA GLU A 68 6.36 -10.59 3.32
C GLU A 68 6.87 -9.42 2.49
N GLU A 69 6.70 -9.42 1.16
CA GLU A 69 7.09 -8.31 0.30
C GLU A 69 6.26 -7.05 0.62
N LYS A 70 4.96 -7.19 0.90
CA LYS A 70 4.12 -6.09 1.39
C LYS A 70 4.60 -5.57 2.75
N LEU A 71 5.01 -6.45 3.65
CA LEU A 71 5.57 -6.06 4.96
C LEU A 71 6.92 -5.36 4.80
N GLU A 72 7.81 -5.84 3.93
CA GLU A 72 9.09 -5.19 3.61
C GLU A 72 8.88 -3.82 2.94
N GLN A 73 7.95 -3.71 1.99
CA GLN A 73 7.56 -2.44 1.39
C GLN A 73 6.98 -1.48 2.43
N ARG A 74 6.09 -1.95 3.32
CA ARG A 74 5.57 -1.15 4.44
C ARG A 74 6.68 -0.68 5.38
N ARG A 75 7.72 -1.51 5.60
CA ARG A 75 8.89 -1.12 6.41
C ARG A 75 9.75 -0.06 5.72
N GLN A 76 9.85 -0.10 4.39
CA GLN A 76 10.65 0.83 3.58
C GLN A 76 9.90 2.08 3.10
N ASN A 77 8.56 2.14 3.23
CA ASN A 77 7.76 3.26 2.76
C ASN A 77 7.94 4.53 3.63
N ALA A 78 9.03 5.26 3.42
CA ALA A 78 9.35 6.49 4.14
C ALA A 78 8.26 7.56 3.96
N PHE A 79 7.73 7.70 2.74
CA PHE A 79 6.64 8.64 2.46
C PHE A 79 5.35 8.26 3.18
N GLY A 80 4.94 6.99 3.12
CA GLY A 80 3.77 6.51 3.87
C GLY A 80 3.91 6.70 5.37
N ARG A 81 5.11 6.48 5.93
CA ARG A 81 5.42 6.77 7.34
C ARG A 81 5.28 8.24 7.67
N LEU A 82 5.81 9.13 6.82
CA LEU A 82 5.66 10.57 6.97
C LEU A 82 4.19 10.99 6.99
N MET A 83 3.40 10.49 6.05
CA MET A 83 1.98 10.87 5.93
C MET A 83 1.10 10.30 7.05
N VAL A 84 1.45 9.14 7.62
CA VAL A 84 0.70 8.48 8.70
C VAL A 84 1.11 8.99 10.08
N HIS A 85 2.31 9.55 10.23
CA HIS A 85 2.84 9.99 11.52
C HIS A 85 1.90 10.94 12.29
N PRO A 86 1.29 11.98 11.68
CA PRO A 86 0.36 12.87 12.38
C PRO A 86 -0.88 12.15 12.95
N MET A 87 -1.24 10.99 12.39
CA MET A 87 -2.40 10.19 12.80
C MET A 87 -2.04 9.03 13.72
N SER A 88 -0.76 8.88 14.09
CA SER A 88 -0.25 7.76 14.89
C SER A 88 -1.03 7.55 16.19
N GLU A 89 -1.36 8.64 16.89
CA GLU A 89 -2.18 8.62 18.11
C GLU A 89 -3.60 8.08 17.89
N LEU A 90 -4.22 8.36 16.74
CA LEU A 90 -5.56 7.84 16.42
C LEU A 90 -5.55 6.32 16.24
N PHE A 91 -4.48 5.77 15.66
CA PHE A 91 -4.28 4.34 15.56
C PHE A 91 -3.90 3.71 16.90
N HIS A 92 -3.17 4.42 17.76
CA HIS A 92 -2.81 3.93 19.09
C HIS A 92 -4.02 3.86 20.02
N LYS A 93 -4.90 4.86 19.96
CA LYS A 93 -6.15 4.94 20.73
C LYS A 93 -7.32 4.17 20.12
N GLU A 94 -7.07 3.43 19.03
CA GLU A 94 -8.08 2.64 18.29
C GLU A 94 -9.29 3.46 17.79
N ILE A 95 -9.15 4.78 17.65
CA ILE A 95 -10.14 5.64 17.00
C ILE A 95 -10.19 5.32 15.50
N LEU A 96 -9.04 4.99 14.91
CA LEU A 96 -8.92 4.48 13.56
C LEU A 96 -8.33 3.07 13.58
N SER A 97 -8.95 2.13 12.87
CA SER A 97 -8.36 0.80 12.65
C SER A 97 -7.18 0.90 11.68
N ARG A 98 -6.12 0.13 11.91
CA ARG A 98 -4.99 0.00 10.98
C ARG A 98 -5.37 -0.69 9.66
N ASP A 99 -6.53 -1.34 9.60
CA ASP A 99 -7.03 -2.00 8.39
C ASP A 99 -7.36 -1.01 7.27
N ILE A 100 -7.55 0.28 7.60
CA ILE A 100 -7.79 1.33 6.60
C ILE A 100 -6.50 1.81 5.91
N LEU A 101 -5.32 1.48 6.44
CA LEU A 101 -4.04 1.97 5.92
C LEU A 101 -3.83 1.70 4.41
N PRO A 102 -4.19 0.52 3.86
CA PRO A 102 -4.15 0.31 2.41
C PRO A 102 -4.99 1.35 1.66
N ASN A 103 -6.21 1.64 2.13
CA ASN A 103 -7.11 2.62 1.51
C ASN A 103 -6.56 4.05 1.65
N VAL A 104 -5.91 4.37 2.78
CA VAL A 104 -5.21 5.65 2.99
C VAL A 104 -4.07 5.82 1.98
N PHE A 105 -3.26 4.79 1.75
CA PHE A 105 -2.21 4.87 0.74
C PHE A 105 -2.78 4.95 -0.68
N SER A 106 -3.87 4.23 -0.99
CA SER A 106 -4.59 4.39 -2.26
C SER A 106 -5.13 5.80 -2.44
N PHE A 107 -5.68 6.40 -1.39
CA PHE A 107 -6.13 7.79 -1.41
C PHE A 107 -5.00 8.76 -1.78
N PHE A 108 -3.82 8.62 -1.17
CA PHE A 108 -2.67 9.47 -1.52
C PHE A 108 -2.28 9.31 -2.98
N HIS A 109 -2.24 8.09 -3.51
CA HIS A 109 -1.96 7.87 -4.95
C HIS A 109 -3.04 8.48 -5.85
N LEU A 110 -4.32 8.39 -5.47
CA LEU A 110 -5.43 8.96 -6.25
C LEU A 110 -5.42 10.49 -6.27
N VAL A 111 -4.91 11.14 -5.23
CA VAL A 111 -4.79 12.61 -5.16
C VAL A 111 -3.54 13.11 -5.86
N LEU A 112 -2.42 12.41 -5.69
CA LEU A 112 -1.10 12.85 -6.16
C LEU A 112 -0.76 12.36 -7.58
N GLY A 113 -1.34 11.25 -8.01
CA GLY A 113 -0.94 10.59 -9.26
C GLY A 113 0.55 10.24 -9.24
N ASP A 114 1.26 10.61 -10.31
CA ASP A 114 2.68 10.31 -10.50
C ASP A 114 3.59 11.00 -9.45
N GLU A 115 3.13 12.09 -8.82
CA GLU A 115 3.90 12.78 -7.78
C GLU A 115 4.14 11.90 -6.55
N ALA A 116 3.27 10.91 -6.30
CA ALA A 116 3.43 9.98 -5.17
C ALA A 116 4.75 9.19 -5.25
N GLU A 117 5.14 8.76 -6.45
CA GLU A 117 6.40 8.04 -6.66
C GLU A 117 7.60 8.97 -6.44
N ILE A 118 7.53 10.19 -6.99
CA ILE A 118 8.58 11.21 -6.83
C ILE A 118 8.79 11.55 -5.35
N TYR A 119 7.71 11.76 -4.58
CA TYR A 119 7.78 12.00 -3.14
C TYR A 119 8.28 10.77 -2.38
N GLY A 120 7.86 9.57 -2.78
CA GLY A 120 8.39 8.29 -2.27
C GLY A 120 9.91 8.21 -2.39
N GLU A 121 10.45 8.46 -3.58
CA GLU A 121 11.89 8.44 -3.85
C GLU A 121 12.64 9.54 -3.09
N ARG A 122 12.09 10.75 -3.01
CA ARG A 122 12.68 11.86 -2.24
C ARG A 122 12.80 11.51 -0.76
N CYS A 123 11.73 11.01 -0.15
CA CYS A 123 11.73 10.60 1.26
C CYS A 123 12.72 9.44 1.50
N LEU A 124 12.74 8.44 0.61
CA LEU A 124 13.67 7.31 0.70
C LEU A 124 15.14 7.76 0.63
N ARG A 125 15.45 8.67 -0.31
CA ARG A 125 16.78 9.25 -0.44
C ARG A 125 17.16 9.98 0.83
N ARG A 126 16.27 10.82 1.37
CA ARG A 126 16.57 11.58 2.58
C ARG A 126 16.77 10.69 3.81
N VAL A 127 15.98 9.63 3.98
CA VAL A 127 16.21 8.65 5.06
C VAL A 127 17.57 7.98 4.93
N ARG A 128 18.02 7.65 3.72
CA ARG A 128 19.35 7.09 3.50
C ARG A 128 20.43 8.10 3.88
N ASP A 129 20.31 9.33 3.41
CA ASP A 129 21.29 10.39 3.68
C ASP A 129 21.38 10.66 5.20
N LEU A 130 20.25 10.75 5.91
CA LEU A 130 20.21 10.89 7.38
C LEU A 130 20.86 9.71 8.11
N ARG A 131 20.66 8.47 7.62
CA ARG A 131 21.31 7.28 8.19
C ARG A 131 22.82 7.28 7.95
N GLU A 132 23.28 7.79 6.81
CA GLU A 132 24.71 7.94 6.52
C GLU A 132 25.34 9.04 7.39
N GLU A 133 24.62 10.15 7.61
CA GLU A 133 25.06 11.27 8.45
C GLU A 133 25.10 10.91 9.95
N MET A 134 24.10 10.16 10.45
CA MET A 134 23.90 9.92 11.89
C MET A 134 24.31 8.51 12.37
N GLY A 135 24.47 7.55 11.44
CA GLY A 135 24.79 6.17 11.76
C GLY A 135 23.73 5.51 12.67
N GLU A 136 24.18 4.89 13.76
CA GLU A 136 23.29 4.21 14.72
C GLU A 136 22.42 5.16 15.56
N ASN A 137 22.72 6.46 15.58
CA ASN A 137 21.92 7.45 16.31
C ASN A 137 20.67 7.90 15.54
N PHE A 138 20.47 7.44 14.30
CA PHE A 138 19.29 7.77 13.51
C PHE A 138 18.00 7.31 14.20
N SER A 139 17.06 8.24 14.39
CA SER A 139 15.69 7.97 14.77
C SER A 139 14.72 8.43 13.67
N TRP A 140 13.50 7.91 13.68
CA TRP A 140 12.46 8.39 12.77
C TRP A 140 12.03 9.84 13.08
N ASP A 141 12.18 10.28 14.32
CA ASP A 141 11.87 11.65 14.71
C ASP A 141 12.84 12.64 14.05
N ASP A 142 14.09 12.25 13.80
CA ASP A 142 15.03 13.05 13.01
C ASP A 142 14.54 13.24 11.58
N PHE A 143 13.98 12.18 10.97
CA PHE A 143 13.37 12.27 9.66
C PHE A 143 12.07 13.10 9.66
N TYR A 144 11.21 12.96 10.67
CA TYR A 144 9.98 13.75 10.77
C TYR A 144 10.25 15.25 11.00
N ASN A 145 11.36 15.57 11.66
CA ASN A 145 11.79 16.95 11.87
C ASN A 145 12.65 17.52 10.74
N ASP A 146 13.03 16.71 9.75
CA ASP A 146 13.85 17.13 8.63
C ASP A 146 13.13 18.13 7.71
N ARG A 147 13.84 19.20 7.35
CA ARG A 147 13.35 20.30 6.50
C ARG A 147 12.74 19.79 5.18
N GLN A 148 13.40 18.85 4.52
CA GLN A 148 12.96 18.33 3.22
C GLN A 148 11.77 17.39 3.36
N ALA A 149 11.75 16.57 4.41
CA ALA A 149 10.60 15.71 4.71
C ALA A 149 9.34 16.55 4.99
N LYS A 150 9.45 17.60 5.83
CA LYS A 150 8.34 18.53 6.08
C LYS A 150 7.83 19.20 4.81
N SER A 151 8.73 19.63 3.92
CA SER A 151 8.33 20.20 2.63
C SER A 151 7.48 19.22 1.80
N VAL A 152 7.89 17.95 1.69
CA VAL A 152 7.09 16.91 1.00
C VAL A 152 5.71 16.72 1.63
N LEU A 153 5.65 16.70 2.97
CA LEU A 153 4.39 16.62 3.70
C LEU A 153 3.49 17.81 3.35
N TRP A 154 4.00 19.03 3.41
CA TRP A 154 3.23 20.25 3.13
C TRP A 154 2.70 20.31 1.71
N HIS A 155 3.54 20.00 0.71
CA HIS A 155 3.10 19.92 -0.69
C HIS A 155 1.94 18.93 -0.86
N THR A 156 2.04 17.77 -0.21
CA THR A 156 0.99 16.76 -0.21
C THR A 156 -0.29 17.27 0.43
N LEU A 157 -0.21 17.93 1.60
CA LEU A 157 -1.38 18.46 2.30
C LEU A 157 -2.08 19.58 1.54
N VAL A 158 -1.33 20.49 0.92
CA VAL A 158 -1.89 21.54 0.04
C VAL A 158 -2.62 20.91 -1.14
N ARG A 159 -2.03 19.87 -1.76
CA ARG A 159 -2.66 19.17 -2.88
C ARG A 159 -3.93 18.43 -2.46
N ILE A 160 -3.92 17.81 -1.27
CA ILE A 160 -5.10 17.19 -0.70
C ILE A 160 -6.21 18.23 -0.51
N ALA A 161 -5.92 19.35 0.14
CA ALA A 161 -6.91 20.41 0.36
C ALA A 161 -7.51 20.93 -0.96
N ASP A 162 -6.68 21.16 -1.98
CA ASP A 162 -7.13 21.57 -3.32
C ASP A 162 -8.10 20.53 -3.95
N SER A 163 -7.88 19.24 -3.70
CA SER A 163 -8.76 18.18 -4.18
C SER A 163 -10.15 18.17 -3.53
N PHE A 164 -10.37 18.94 -2.45
CA PHE A 164 -11.64 19.01 -1.71
C PHE A 164 -12.45 20.29 -1.99
N LYS A 165 -12.16 21.02 -3.08
CA LYS A 165 -12.97 22.18 -3.53
C LYS A 165 -14.48 21.90 -3.60
N ARG A 166 -14.86 20.67 -3.96
CA ARG A 166 -16.26 20.17 -3.91
C ARG A 166 -16.46 19.34 -2.65
N TRP A 167 -16.50 19.99 -1.50
CA TRP A 167 -16.43 19.37 -0.17
C TRP A 167 -17.35 18.16 0.00
N ASP A 168 -18.67 18.32 -0.15
CA ASP A 168 -19.63 17.24 0.15
C ASP A 168 -19.41 16.00 -0.70
N VAL A 169 -19.17 16.21 -2.00
CA VAL A 169 -18.94 15.12 -2.95
C VAL A 169 -17.62 14.39 -2.66
N ARG A 170 -16.56 15.15 -2.33
CA ARG A 170 -15.24 14.58 -2.06
C ARG A 170 -15.17 13.90 -0.70
N LYS A 171 -15.89 14.41 0.29
CA LYS A 171 -16.10 13.77 1.59
C LYS A 171 -16.81 12.42 1.44
N ASP A 172 -17.95 12.39 0.75
CA ASP A 172 -18.68 11.14 0.49
C ASP A 172 -17.82 10.11 -0.27
N TRP A 173 -17.10 10.56 -1.30
CA TRP A 173 -16.14 9.72 -2.03
C TRP A 173 -15.05 9.14 -1.12
N PHE A 174 -14.44 9.99 -0.28
CA PHE A 174 -13.38 9.56 0.63
C PHE A 174 -13.90 8.53 1.64
N MET A 175 -15.07 8.77 2.23
CA MET A 175 -15.67 7.84 3.19
C MET A 175 -15.95 6.48 2.55
N LYS A 176 -16.49 6.45 1.32
CA LYS A 176 -16.68 5.21 0.55
C LYS A 176 -15.37 4.51 0.25
N LEU A 177 -14.31 5.25 -0.10
CA LEU A 177 -12.98 4.71 -0.33
C LEU A 177 -12.42 4.05 0.94
N MET A 178 -12.60 4.66 2.11
CA MET A 178 -12.12 4.09 3.38
C MET A 178 -12.88 2.81 3.78
N GLN A 179 -14.16 2.71 3.43
CA GLN A 179 -14.97 1.50 3.65
C GLN A 179 -14.71 0.39 2.62
N TYR A 180 -13.96 0.68 1.54
CA TYR A 180 -13.73 -0.30 0.49
C TYR A 180 -12.82 -1.43 0.97
N THR A 181 -13.35 -2.65 0.98
CA THR A 181 -12.59 -3.87 1.16
C THR A 181 -12.36 -4.50 -0.21
N PRO A 182 -11.12 -4.56 -0.72
CA PRO A 182 -10.84 -5.17 -2.00
C PRO A 182 -11.25 -6.63 -1.96
N SER A 183 -12.32 -6.96 -2.67
CA SER A 183 -12.75 -8.33 -2.88
C SER A 183 -11.83 -9.08 -3.83
N THR A 184 -10.94 -8.38 -4.55
CA THR A 184 -10.02 -8.96 -5.52
C THR A 184 -8.58 -8.54 -5.24
N VAL A 185 -7.68 -9.52 -5.26
CA VAL A 185 -6.23 -9.29 -5.14
C VAL A 185 -5.60 -9.64 -6.49
N SER A 186 -4.83 -8.70 -7.05
CA SER A 186 -4.01 -8.97 -8.22
C SER A 186 -2.76 -9.76 -7.79
N LEU A 187 -2.52 -10.90 -8.44
CA LEU A 187 -1.29 -11.70 -8.31
C LEU A 187 -0.26 -11.38 -9.40
N GLY A 188 -0.54 -10.41 -10.29
CA GLY A 188 0.30 -10.06 -11.44
C GLY A 188 -0.50 -9.38 -12.56
N GLN A 189 0.14 -9.16 -13.71
CA GLN A 189 -0.46 -8.40 -14.83
C GLN A 189 -1.71 -9.04 -15.46
N SER A 190 -1.98 -10.32 -15.18
CA SER A 190 -3.10 -11.07 -15.79
C SER A 190 -3.86 -12.00 -14.84
N ALA A 191 -3.53 -11.98 -13.54
CA ALA A 191 -4.17 -12.86 -12.55
C ALA A 191 -4.83 -12.04 -11.45
N PHE A 192 -6.15 -12.12 -11.36
CA PHE A 192 -6.97 -11.53 -10.30
C PHE A 192 -7.68 -12.67 -9.56
N MET A 193 -7.65 -12.66 -8.24
CA MET A 193 -8.39 -13.63 -7.43
C MET A 193 -9.36 -12.92 -6.51
N VAL A 194 -10.59 -13.42 -6.47
CA VAL A 194 -11.60 -12.98 -5.51
C VAL A 194 -11.24 -13.59 -4.16
N ARG A 195 -11.04 -12.76 -3.13
CA ARG A 195 -11.04 -13.20 -1.74
C ARG A 195 -12.45 -13.68 -1.41
N GLU A 196 -12.60 -14.98 -1.12
CA GLU A 196 -13.78 -15.46 -0.41
C GLU A 196 -13.85 -14.68 0.90
N HIS A 197 -14.84 -13.81 1.03
CA HIS A 197 -15.11 -13.18 2.31
C HIS A 197 -15.64 -14.30 3.19
N ALA A 198 -14.98 -14.56 4.32
CA ALA A 198 -15.71 -15.23 5.39
C ALA A 198 -16.95 -14.37 5.64
N ASN A 199 -18.14 -14.95 5.51
CA ASN A 199 -19.44 -14.28 5.69
C ASN A 199 -19.66 -13.70 7.12
N HIS A 200 -18.58 -13.47 7.89
CA HIS A 200 -18.56 -13.13 9.30
C HIS A 200 -17.74 -11.89 9.66
N ASP A 201 -17.05 -11.24 8.72
CA ASP A 201 -16.41 -9.96 9.03
C ASP A 201 -17.44 -8.84 8.93
N GLU A 202 -17.81 -8.26 10.08
CA GLU A 202 -18.64 -7.06 10.11
C GLU A 202 -18.03 -5.97 9.21
N PRO A 203 -18.83 -5.29 8.38
CA PRO A 203 -18.31 -4.28 7.47
C PRO A 203 -17.62 -3.17 8.28
N HIS A 204 -16.37 -2.85 7.92
CA HIS A 204 -15.65 -1.74 8.54
C HIS A 204 -16.40 -0.42 8.31
N ILE A 205 -16.89 0.20 9.40
CA ILE A 205 -17.66 1.44 9.33
C ILE A 205 -16.71 2.65 9.48
N PHE A 206 -16.43 3.32 8.37
CA PHE A 206 -15.78 4.64 8.38
C PHE A 206 -16.83 5.74 8.30
N ASN A 207 -17.20 6.34 9.43
CA ASN A 207 -18.27 7.33 9.54
C ASN A 207 -17.73 8.78 9.55
N ASN A 208 -18.62 9.75 9.79
CA ASN A 208 -18.26 11.16 9.83
C ASN A 208 -17.25 11.50 10.94
N HIS A 209 -17.37 10.88 12.10
CA HIS A 209 -16.45 11.08 13.21
C HIS A 209 -15.03 10.64 12.82
N HIS A 210 -14.89 9.46 12.21
CA HIS A 210 -13.60 8.97 11.68
C HIS A 210 -13.03 9.91 10.61
N PHE A 211 -13.88 10.45 9.73
CA PHE A 211 -13.47 11.44 8.72
C PHE A 211 -12.91 12.70 9.36
N CYS A 212 -13.63 13.31 10.30
CA CYS A 212 -13.20 14.55 10.94
C CYS A 212 -11.90 14.32 11.74
N ALA A 213 -11.82 13.24 12.53
CA ALA A 213 -10.61 12.88 13.28
C ALA A 213 -9.40 12.66 12.37
N PHE A 214 -9.58 11.90 11.27
CA PHE A 214 -8.53 11.65 10.28
C PHE A 214 -7.96 12.95 9.72
N PHE A 215 -8.82 13.84 9.20
CA PHE A 215 -8.36 15.07 8.55
C PHE A 215 -7.84 16.11 9.54
N GLN A 216 -8.39 16.19 10.75
CA GLN A 216 -7.85 17.07 11.80
C GLN A 216 -6.43 16.65 12.19
N ALA A 217 -6.20 15.36 12.43
CA ALA A 217 -4.87 14.86 12.72
C ALA A 217 -3.91 15.04 11.54
N LEU A 218 -4.35 14.70 10.32
CA LEU A 218 -3.54 14.82 9.10
C LEU A 218 -3.09 16.26 8.82
N PHE A 219 -3.94 17.26 9.10
CA PHE A 219 -3.65 18.67 8.85
C PHE A 219 -3.06 19.42 10.05
N SER A 220 -2.95 18.78 11.22
CA SER A 220 -2.29 19.38 12.41
C SER A 220 -0.89 19.96 12.11
N PRO A 221 -0.05 19.37 11.24
CA PRO A 221 1.26 19.95 10.93
C PRO A 221 1.21 21.29 10.17
N LEU A 222 0.05 21.71 9.67
CA LEU A 222 -0.16 23.02 9.04
C LEU A 222 -0.96 23.99 9.90
N THR A 223 -1.65 23.49 10.94
CA THR A 223 -2.39 24.35 11.90
C THR A 223 -1.55 24.70 13.11
N ASP A 224 -0.64 23.81 13.51
CA ASP A 224 0.12 23.88 14.77
C ASP A 224 1.61 24.12 14.50
N MET A 225 1.92 24.93 13.48
CA MET A 225 3.30 25.21 13.06
C MET A 225 4.02 26.08 14.10
N ASP A 226 5.30 25.78 14.33
CA ASP A 226 6.18 26.70 15.04
C ASP A 226 6.66 27.82 14.10
N LYS A 227 7.28 28.86 14.67
CA LYS A 227 7.75 30.02 13.89
C LYS A 227 8.82 29.67 12.85
N ALA A 228 9.60 28.62 13.08
CA ALA A 228 10.64 28.20 12.15
C ALA A 228 10.01 27.50 10.94
N ASP A 229 9.04 26.61 11.19
CA ASP A 229 8.25 25.93 10.19
C ASP A 229 7.39 26.92 9.39
N GLU A 230 6.74 27.91 10.03
CA GLU A 230 5.99 28.96 9.34
C GLU A 230 6.86 29.74 8.36
N LYS A 231 8.07 30.14 8.79
CA LYS A 231 9.02 30.84 7.93
C LYS A 231 9.44 29.96 6.75
N GLN A 232 9.76 28.70 7.01
CA GLN A 232 10.14 27.75 5.95
C GLN A 232 8.99 27.52 4.96
N PHE A 233 7.76 27.38 5.44
CA PHE A 233 6.59 27.24 4.60
C PHE A 233 6.40 28.47 3.72
N HIS A 234 6.52 29.67 4.29
CA HIS A 234 6.43 30.90 3.54
C HIS A 234 7.54 31.02 2.48
N GLU A 235 8.77 30.58 2.78
CA GLU A 235 9.88 30.51 1.80
C GLU A 235 9.56 29.56 0.63
N GLU A 236 8.88 28.44 0.90
CA GLU A 236 8.55 27.41 -0.09
C GLU A 236 7.34 27.79 -0.97
N PHE A 237 6.28 28.33 -0.35
CA PHE A 237 4.99 28.55 -1.00
C PHE A 237 4.66 30.02 -1.29
N GLY A 238 5.42 30.96 -0.72
CA GLY A 238 5.19 32.41 -0.88
C GLY A 238 3.92 32.93 -0.21
N ALA A 239 3.28 32.13 0.65
CA ALA A 239 2.05 32.47 1.35
C ALA A 239 1.96 31.68 2.66
N ASP A 240 1.08 32.13 3.56
CA ASP A 240 0.81 31.43 4.82
C ASP A 240 -0.14 30.23 4.59
N PRO A 241 -0.08 29.17 5.40
CA PRO A 241 -0.91 27.97 5.21
C PRO A 241 -2.40 28.30 5.12
N HIS A 242 -2.89 29.18 5.98
CA HIS A 242 -4.30 29.62 6.01
C HIS A 242 -4.76 30.25 4.70
N HIS A 243 -3.86 30.87 3.92
CA HIS A 243 -4.19 31.43 2.61
C HIS A 243 -4.44 30.32 1.58
N LEU A 244 -3.64 29.24 1.62
CA LEU A 244 -3.71 28.17 0.63
C LEU A 244 -4.80 27.14 0.93
N ILE A 245 -5.03 26.83 2.21
CA ILE A 245 -5.94 25.75 2.64
C ILE A 245 -7.12 26.25 3.49
N GLY A 246 -7.29 27.56 3.66
CA GLY A 246 -8.27 28.13 4.58
C GLY A 246 -9.71 27.67 4.35
N GLN A 247 -10.16 27.57 3.09
CA GLN A 247 -11.50 27.08 2.79
C GLN A 247 -11.71 25.63 3.28
N PHE A 248 -10.70 24.78 3.08
CA PHE A 248 -10.72 23.40 3.58
C PHE A 248 -10.77 23.37 5.10
N LEU A 249 -9.97 24.20 5.77
CA LEU A 249 -9.95 24.29 7.24
C LEU A 249 -11.29 24.76 7.81
N VAL A 250 -11.99 25.70 7.16
CA VAL A 250 -13.34 26.13 7.59
C VAL A 250 -14.32 24.95 7.56
N HIS A 251 -14.32 24.16 6.49
CA HIS A 251 -15.16 22.98 6.40
C HIS A 251 -14.79 21.92 7.44
N LEU A 252 -13.50 21.74 7.71
CA LEU A 252 -13.01 20.79 8.71
C LEU A 252 -13.32 21.24 10.14
N ALA A 253 -13.31 22.54 10.43
CA ALA A 253 -13.68 23.09 11.73
C ALA A 253 -15.19 22.95 12.01
N ALA A 254 -16.02 22.99 10.97
CA ALA A 254 -17.46 22.69 11.07
C ALA A 254 -17.75 21.18 11.24
N CYS A 255 -16.73 20.34 11.14
CA CYS A 255 -16.80 18.90 11.29
C CYS A 255 -16.70 18.57 12.80
N ASN A 256 -17.84 18.43 13.47
CA ASN A 256 -17.86 18.02 14.87
C ASN A 256 -17.33 16.59 15.01
N VAL A 257 -16.34 16.41 15.88
CA VAL A 257 -15.87 15.11 16.38
C VAL A 257 -16.79 14.68 17.50
#